data_AF-M2QI03-F1
#
_entry.id   AF-M2QI03-F1
#
_cell.length_a   1.000
_cell.length_b   1.000
_cell.length_c   1.000
_cell.angle_alpha   90.00
_cell.angle_beta   90.00
_cell.angle_gamma   90.00
#
_symmetry.space_group_name_H-M   'P 1'
#
loop_
_entity.id
_entity.type
_entity.pdbx_description
1 polymer ?
#
loop_
_entity_poly.entity_id
_entity_poly.type
_entity_poly.pdbx_seq_one_letter_code
_entity_poly.pdbx_strand_id
1 'polypeptide(L)'
;MLLDIKQLPPVRIASFVKRILIMMLNCDSSIALDFCAILTWIFKRYRDTFIGLIEQENGFGIYNPSVQQPDHSGAINSCLWELTLLQLHHSPQIRKWVDSIKILLTKH
;
A
#
# COMPACT_ATOMS: atom_id res chain seq x y z
N MET A 1 -4.39 -30.93 0.51
CA MET A 1 -4.97 -29.70 1.07
C MET A 1 -4.32 -29.43 2.43
N LEU A 2 -3.10 -28.86 2.46
CA LEU A 2 -2.29 -28.73 3.70
C LEU A 2 -1.68 -27.34 3.90
N LEU A 3 -1.92 -26.39 2.99
CA LEU A 3 -1.60 -24.97 3.17
C LEU A 3 -2.72 -24.13 2.55
N ASP A 4 -3.91 -24.26 3.11
CA ASP A 4 -4.88 -23.17 3.01
C ASP A 4 -4.27 -22.00 3.77
N ILE A 5 -3.63 -21.05 3.08
CA ILE A 5 -3.20 -19.76 3.65
C ILE A 5 -4.49 -18.99 3.96
N LYS A 6 -5.15 -19.38 5.07
CA LYS A 6 -6.56 -19.07 5.32
C LYS A 6 -6.81 -17.59 5.57
N GLN A 7 -5.80 -16.83 6.00
CA GLN A 7 -5.76 -15.36 6.02
C GLN A 7 -4.33 -14.92 6.37
N LEU A 8 -3.74 -14.04 5.57
CA LEU A 8 -2.46 -13.40 5.90
C LEU A 8 -2.72 -12.31 6.97
N PRO A 9 -1.80 -12.10 7.93
CA PRO A 9 -1.97 -11.06 8.93
C PRO A 9 -2.06 -9.67 8.26
N PRO A 10 -3.03 -8.81 8.64
CA PRO A 10 -3.16 -7.46 8.10
C PRO A 10 -1.87 -6.63 8.23
N VAL A 11 -1.17 -6.79 9.36
CA VAL A 11 0.12 -6.13 9.63
C VAL A 11 1.17 -6.49 8.58
N ARG A 12 1.24 -7.76 8.22
CA ARG A 12 2.16 -8.27 7.20
C ARG A 12 1.83 -7.65 5.84
N ILE A 13 0.57 -7.68 5.45
CA ILE A 13 0.12 -7.15 4.15
C ILE A 13 0.39 -5.65 4.05
N ALA A 14 0.08 -4.88 5.10
CA ALA A 14 0.35 -3.46 5.17
C ALA A 14 1.86 -3.16 4.99
N SER A 15 2.73 -3.94 5.63
CA SER A 15 4.18 -3.77 5.48
C SER A 15 4.69 -4.06 4.07
N PHE A 16 4.16 -5.10 3.42
CA PHE A 16 4.52 -5.41 2.03
C PHE A 16 4.06 -4.33 1.08
N VAL A 17 2.82 -3.88 1.21
CA VAL A 17 2.30 -2.79 0.36
C VAL A 17 3.09 -1.51 0.56
N LYS A 18 3.41 -1.14 1.81
CA LYS A 18 4.21 0.05 2.09
C LYS A 18 5.59 -0.02 1.44
N ARG A 19 6.27 -1.17 1.48
CA ARG A 19 7.54 -1.37 0.77
C ARG A 19 7.41 -1.24 -0.74
N ILE A 20 6.37 -1.83 -1.34
CA ILE A 20 6.11 -1.72 -2.78
C ILE A 20 5.86 -0.25 -3.17
N LEU A 21 5.05 0.48 -2.39
CA LEU A 21 4.79 1.89 -2.67
C LEU A 21 6.05 2.76 -2.54
N ILE A 22 6.90 2.50 -1.54
CA ILE A 22 8.22 3.15 -1.44
C ILE A 22 9.09 2.81 -2.67
N MET A 23 9.07 1.55 -3.12
CA MET A 23 9.81 1.13 -4.31
C MET A 23 9.28 1.82 -5.57
N MET A 24 7.97 1.97 -5.71
CA MET A 24 7.33 2.68 -6.84
C MET A 24 7.76 4.14 -6.92
N LEU A 25 8.07 4.79 -5.80
CA LEU A 25 8.58 6.17 -5.79
C LEU A 25 10.03 6.27 -6.32
N ASN A 26 10.78 5.17 -6.32
CA ASN A 26 12.21 5.13 -6.64
C ASN A 26 12.52 4.35 -7.94
N CYS A 27 11.52 3.81 -8.63
CA CYS A 27 11.71 3.04 -9.86
C CYS A 27 11.16 3.75 -11.09
N ASP A 28 11.51 3.23 -12.27
CA ASP A 28 10.99 3.73 -13.53
C ASP A 28 9.46 3.53 -13.65
N SER A 29 8.84 4.40 -14.46
CA SER A 29 7.39 4.37 -14.73
C SER A 29 6.89 3.01 -15.24
N SER A 30 7.68 2.28 -16.01
CA SER A 30 7.31 0.96 -16.54
C SER A 30 7.08 -0.04 -15.41
N ILE A 31 8.05 -0.15 -14.50
CA ILE A 31 8.01 -1.05 -13.35
C ILE A 31 6.89 -0.63 -12.37
N ALA A 32 6.72 0.68 -12.17
CA ALA A 32 5.65 1.19 -11.32
C ALA A 32 4.25 0.81 -11.84
N LEU A 33 4.04 0.80 -13.17
CA LEU A 33 2.78 0.37 -13.77
C LEU A 33 2.50 -1.13 -13.56
N ASP A 34 3.54 -1.97 -13.59
CA ASP A 34 3.38 -3.41 -13.28
C ASP A 34 2.96 -3.61 -11.82
N PHE A 35 3.53 -2.83 -10.89
CA PHE A 35 3.11 -2.84 -9.50
C PHE A 35 1.68 -2.37 -9.29
N CYS A 36 1.17 -1.43 -10.11
CA CYS A 36 -0.22 -0.98 -10.02
C CYS A 36 -1.21 -2.15 -10.17
N ALA A 37 -0.96 -3.11 -11.06
CA ALA A 37 -1.84 -4.27 -11.26
C ALA A 37 -1.89 -5.16 -10.00
N ILE A 38 -0.73 -5.45 -9.43
CA ILE A 38 -0.58 -6.27 -8.21
C ILE A 38 -1.25 -5.56 -7.02
N LEU A 39 -0.94 -4.28 -6.82
CA LEU A 39 -1.49 -3.49 -5.72
C LEU A 39 -3.00 -3.33 -5.84
N THR A 40 -3.55 -3.19 -7.05
CA THR A 40 -5.02 -3.13 -7.26
C THR A 40 -5.70 -4.39 -6.74
N TRP A 41 -5.11 -5.57 -6.99
CA TRP A 41 -5.65 -6.83 -6.47
C TRP A 41 -5.57 -6.87 -4.93
N ILE A 42 -4.44 -6.45 -4.34
CA ILE A 42 -4.25 -6.44 -2.88
C ILE A 42 -5.23 -5.46 -2.20
N PHE A 43 -5.38 -4.24 -2.71
CA PHE A 43 -6.31 -3.24 -2.17
C PHE A 43 -7.76 -3.71 -2.25
N LYS A 44 -8.15 -4.41 -3.31
CA LYS A 44 -9.48 -5.03 -3.42
C LYS A 44 -9.68 -6.14 -2.39
N ARG A 45 -8.66 -6.99 -2.19
CA ARG A 45 -8.75 -8.17 -1.31
C ARG A 45 -8.73 -7.82 0.17
N TYR A 46 -7.96 -6.80 0.56
CA TYR A 46 -7.72 -6.40 1.95
C TYR A 46 -8.16 -4.96 2.23
N ARG A 47 -9.27 -4.55 1.60
CA ARG A 47 -9.80 -3.19 1.64
C ARG A 47 -9.85 -2.61 3.06
N ASP A 48 -10.44 -3.35 4.01
CA ASP A 48 -10.64 -2.90 5.39
C ASP A 48 -9.33 -2.58 6.12
N THR A 49 -8.23 -3.23 5.75
CA THR A 49 -6.90 -2.94 6.31
C THR A 49 -6.39 -1.57 5.85
N PHE A 50 -6.66 -1.20 4.60
CA PHE A 50 -6.11 0.02 3.99
C PHE A 50 -6.97 1.25 4.19
N ILE A 51 -8.29 1.10 4.41
CA ILE A 51 -9.17 2.23 4.75
C ILE A 51 -8.63 2.96 5.98
N GLY A 52 -8.35 2.23 7.07
CA GLY A 52 -7.81 2.81 8.30
C GLY A 52 -6.45 3.48 8.11
N LEU A 53 -5.61 3.00 7.19
CA LEU A 53 -4.27 3.56 6.93
C LEU A 53 -4.31 4.89 6.14
N ILE A 54 -5.36 5.10 5.35
CA ILE A 54 -5.58 6.37 4.64
C ILE A 54 -6.20 7.40 5.57
N GLU A 55 -7.17 6.98 6.40
CA GLU A 55 -7.85 7.88 7.35
C GLU A 55 -6.96 8.33 8.51
N GLN A 56 -5.91 7.57 8.82
CA GLN A 56 -4.88 7.92 9.81
C GLN A 56 -3.96 9.07 9.34
N GLU A 57 -4.45 10.14 8.70
CA GLU A 57 -3.60 11.30 8.35
C GLU A 57 -2.87 11.90 9.57
N ASN A 58 -3.34 11.64 10.80
CA ASN A 58 -2.68 11.99 12.07
C ASN A 58 -1.94 10.82 12.76
N GLY A 59 -1.63 9.74 12.04
CA GLY A 59 -1.00 8.54 12.60
C GLY A 59 0.42 8.82 13.11
N PHE A 60 0.62 8.74 14.43
CA PHE A 60 1.92 8.88 15.09
C PHE A 60 2.86 7.66 14.90
N GLY A 61 2.48 6.67 14.10
CA GLY A 61 3.23 5.43 13.95
C GLY A 61 4.53 5.64 13.18
N ILE A 62 5.64 5.23 13.79
CA ILE A 62 6.96 5.20 13.15
C ILE A 62 7.07 3.92 12.31
N TYR A 63 7.21 4.08 10.99
CA TYR A 63 7.53 2.99 10.08
C TYR A 63 9.05 2.81 9.96
N ASN A 64 9.55 1.59 10.17
CA ASN A 64 10.96 1.25 10.02
C ASN A 64 11.16 0.28 8.83
N PRO A 65 11.71 0.74 7.69
CA PRO A 65 11.92 -0.10 6.51
C PRO A 65 13.03 -1.15 6.70
N SER A 66 14.00 -0.90 7.58
CA SER A 66 15.19 -1.74 7.76
C SER A 66 14.94 -3.04 8.53
N VAL A 67 13.76 -3.18 9.15
CA VAL A 67 13.41 -4.38 9.91
C VAL A 67 13.24 -5.57 8.95
N GLN A 68 13.96 -6.67 9.17
CA GLN A 68 13.84 -7.84 8.31
C GLN A 68 12.45 -8.47 8.38
N GLN A 69 11.89 -8.59 9.59
CA GLN A 69 10.57 -9.15 9.80
C GLN A 69 9.46 -8.13 9.45
N PRO A 70 8.62 -8.38 8.42
CA PRO A 70 7.60 -7.43 7.96
C PRO A 70 6.61 -7.03 9.05
N ASP A 71 6.26 -7.99 9.91
CA ASP A 71 5.27 -7.85 10.98
C ASP A 71 5.66 -6.81 12.04
N HIS A 72 6.96 -6.49 12.18
CA HIS A 72 7.49 -5.54 13.17
C HIS A 72 7.87 -4.18 12.57
N SER A 73 7.58 -3.95 11.29
CA SER A 73 7.94 -2.70 10.60
C SER A 73 7.15 -1.48 11.05
N GLY A 74 6.05 -1.65 11.80
CA GLY A 74 5.18 -0.55 12.22
C GLY A 74 4.26 -0.02 11.12
N ALA A 75 4.22 -0.67 9.94
CA ALA A 75 3.47 -0.18 8.78
C ALA A 75 1.98 0.00 9.04
N ILE A 76 1.36 -0.89 9.81
CA ILE A 76 -0.08 -0.86 10.12
C ILE A 76 -0.48 0.34 11.00
N ASN A 77 0.47 0.95 11.72
CA ASN A 77 0.21 2.08 12.61
C ASN A 77 0.57 3.43 11.95
N SER A 78 1.05 3.38 10.71
CA SER A 78 1.61 4.53 10.00
C SER A 78 0.76 4.86 8.78
N CYS A 79 0.62 6.15 8.47
CA CYS A 79 -0.17 6.57 7.32
C CYS A 79 0.48 6.16 5.99
N LEU A 80 -0.35 6.04 4.95
CA LEU A 80 0.07 5.67 3.60
C LEU A 80 0.44 6.89 2.75
N TRP A 81 1.40 7.69 3.22
CA TRP A 81 1.83 8.93 2.55
C TRP A 81 2.36 8.69 1.14
N GLU A 82 2.93 7.52 0.88
CA GLU A 82 3.46 7.14 -0.43
C GLU A 82 2.37 7.15 -1.51
N LEU A 83 1.14 6.77 -1.15
CA LEU A 83 0.01 6.83 -2.08
C LEU A 83 -0.33 8.28 -2.44
N THR A 84 -0.31 9.18 -1.46
CA THR A 84 -0.54 10.62 -1.72
C THR A 84 0.59 11.23 -2.54
N LEU A 85 1.85 10.85 -2.29
CA LEU A 85 2.98 11.30 -3.11
C LEU A 85 2.88 10.82 -4.57
N LEU A 86 2.42 9.59 -4.80
CA LEU A 86 2.23 9.06 -6.16
C LEU A 86 1.15 9.81 -6.97
N GLN A 87 0.27 10.61 -6.35
CA GLN A 87 -0.64 11.50 -7.09
C GLN A 87 0.10 12.59 -7.86
N LEU A 88 1.31 12.93 -7.43
CA LEU A 88 2.17 13.94 -8.08
C LEU A 88 3.19 13.30 -9.04
N HIS A 89 3.09 11.99 -9.28
CA HIS A 89 4.02 11.26 -10.13
C HIS A 89 3.98 11.80 -11.58
N HIS A 90 5.12 11.81 -12.27
CA HIS A 90 5.26 12.39 -13.62
C HIS A 90 4.38 11.70 -14.67
N SER A 91 4.24 10.38 -14.59
CA SER A 91 3.38 9.61 -15.51
C SER A 91 1.90 9.80 -15.21
N PRO A 92 1.08 10.23 -16.20
CA PRO A 92 -0.36 10.44 -16.01
C PRO A 92 -1.13 9.15 -15.71
N GLN A 93 -0.63 8.00 -16.15
CA GLN A 93 -1.29 6.71 -15.90
C GLN A 93 -1.26 6.34 -14.42
N ILE A 94 -0.12 6.58 -13.76
CA ILE A 94 0.04 6.33 -12.31
C ILE A 94 -0.85 7.27 -11.51
N ARG A 95 -0.93 8.56 -11.88
CA ARG A 95 -1.84 9.52 -11.22
C ARG A 95 -3.30 9.05 -11.28
N LYS A 96 -3.77 8.67 -12.47
CA LYS A 96 -5.13 8.13 -12.67
C LYS A 96 -5.37 6.84 -11.87
N TRP A 97 -4.35 5.98 -11.77
CA TRP A 97 -4.42 4.77 -10.96
C TRP A 97 -4.59 5.10 -9.47
N VAL A 98 -3.82 6.06 -8.93
CA VAL A 98 -3.96 6.47 -7.53
C VAL A 98 -5.36 7.01 -7.25
N ASP A 99 -5.88 7.88 -8.12
CA ASP A 99 -7.24 8.42 -7.94
C ASP A 99 -8.29 7.31 -7.93
N SER A 100 -8.14 6.31 -8.80
CA SER A 100 -9.00 5.13 -8.84
C SER A 100 -8.94 4.31 -7.55
N ILE A 101 -7.74 4.13 -6.98
CA ILE A 101 -7.55 3.42 -5.71
C ILE A 101 -8.10 4.21 -4.53
N LYS A 102 -7.91 5.53 -4.48
CA LYS A 102 -8.50 6.37 -3.42
C LYS A 102 -10.01 6.26 -3.42
N ILE A 103 -10.66 6.33 -4.59
CA ILE A 103 -12.11 6.14 -4.72
C ILE A 103 -12.54 4.75 -4.24
N LEU A 104 -11.77 3.71 -4.57
CA LEU A 104 -12.05 2.33 -4.15
C LEU A 104 -12.01 2.18 -2.63
N LEU A 105 -11.08 2.86 -1.98
CA LEU A 105 -10.91 2.76 -0.53
C LEU A 105 -11.96 3.63 0.20
N THR A 106 -12.31 4.82 -0.30
CA THR A 106 -13.24 5.74 0.37
C THR A 106 -14.73 5.47 0.11
N LYS A 107 -15.13 4.79 -0.97
CA LYS A 107 -16.56 4.51 -1.25
C LYS A 107 -17.12 3.41 -0.35
N HIS A 108 -17.90 3.76 0.68
CA HIS A 108 -18.62 2.80 1.54
C HIS A 108 -19.48 1.82 0.73
#